data_AF-A0A0S6VUL5-F1
#
_entry.id   AF-A0A0S6VUL5-F1
#
_cell.length_a   1.000
_cell.length_b   1.000
_cell.length_c   1.000
_cell.angle_alpha   90.00
_cell.angle_beta   90.00
_cell.angle_gamma   90.00
#
_symmetry.space_group_name_H-M   'P 1'
#
loop_
_entity.id
_entity.type
_entity.pdbx_description
1 polymer ?
#
loop_
_entity_poly.entity_id
_entity_poly.type
_entity_poly.pdbx_seq_one_letter_code
_entity_poly.pdbx_strand_id
1 'polypeptide(L)' 'MKTLLEELEQECLTAVKFIEALKVEQLTTTQQEDLYGELSASVTHLRIQTAQLEQAFEKMACA' A
#
# COMPACT_ATOMS: atom_id res chain seq x y z
N MET A 1 13.08 6.22 -10.21
CA MET A 1 13.13 6.55 -8.78
C MET A 1 12.00 7.48 -8.37
N LYS A 2 11.91 8.69 -8.94
CA LYS A 2 10.82 9.64 -8.63
C LYS A 2 9.42 9.01 -8.74
N THR A 3 9.15 8.33 -9.86
CA THR A 3 7.88 7.61 -10.08
C THR A 3 7.61 6.50 -9.06
N LEU A 4 8.63 5.72 -8.69
CA LEU A 4 8.48 4.66 -7.68
C LEU A 4 8.14 5.21 -6.29
N LEU A 5 8.74 6.35 -5.92
CA LEU A 5 8.43 7.03 -4.66
C LEU A 5 7.02 7.62 -4.67
N GLU A 6 6.60 8.22 -5.78
CA GLU A 6 5.23 8.75 -5.95
C GLU A 6 4.19 7.61 -5.90
N GLU A 7 4.46 6.48 -6.54
CA GLU A 7 3.62 5.28 -6.51
C GLU A 7 3.54 4.68 -5.10
N LEU A 8 4.66 4.60 -4.37
CA LEU A 8 4.70 4.11 -3.00
C LEU A 8 3.95 5.05 -2.04
N GLU A 9 4.13 6.36 -2.18
CA GLU A 9 3.39 7.36 -1.40
C GLU A 9 1.88 7.21 -1.62
N GLN A 10 1.46 7.11 -2.87
CA GLN A 10 0.05 6.97 -3.22
C GLN A 10 -0.54 5.66 -2.65
N GLU A 11 0.20 4.57 -2.71
CA GLU A 11 -0.25 3.28 -2.17
C GLU A 11 -0.32 3.31 -0.63
N CYS A 12 0.60 4.00 0.05
CA CYS A 12 0.54 4.22 1.50
C CYS A 12 -0.74 4.96 1.89
N LEU A 13 -1.09 6.03 1.16
CA LEU A 13 -2.31 6.80 1.39
C LEU A 13 -3.57 5.94 1.13
N THR A 14 -3.54 5.08 0.11
CA THR A 14 -4.61 4.13 -0.18
C THR A 14 -4.81 3.12 0.96
N ALA A 15 -3.73 2.53 1.48
CA ALA A 15 -3.80 1.61 2.61
C ALA A 15 -4.40 2.29 3.85
N VAL A 16 -3.95 3.50 4.18
CA VAL A 16 -4.49 4.30 5.30
C VAL A 16 -5.98 4.56 5.10
N LYS A 17 -6.41 4.93 3.89
CA LYS A 17 -7.83 5.15 3.58
C LYS A 17 -8.69 3.91 3.87
N PHE A 18 -8.24 2.71 3.48
CA PHE A 18 -8.98 1.48 3.76
C PHE A 18 -8.99 1.11 5.24
N ILE A 19 -7.87 1.33 5.96
CA ILE A 19 -7.81 1.13 7.41
C ILE A 19 -8.80 2.07 8.13
N GLU A 20 -8.86 3.34 7.74
CA GLU A 20 -9.83 4.28 8.31
C GLU A 20 -11.28 3.90 7.96
N ALA A 21 -11.53 3.44 6.74
CA ALA A 21 -12.86 2.94 6.35
C ALA A 21 -13.29 1.74 7.21
N LEU A 22 -12.39 0.81 7.52
CA LEU A 22 -12.66 -0.36 8.38
C LEU A 22 -12.98 0.01 9.83
N LYS A 23 -12.60 1.20 10.31
CA LYS A 23 -12.91 1.68 11.66
C LYS A 23 -14.34 2.24 11.78
N VAL A 24 -15.04 2.46 10.67
CA VAL A 24 -16.41 2.97 10.68
C VAL A 24 -17.33 1.93 11.34
N GLU A 25 -18.11 2.37 12.32
CA GLU A 25 -19.12 1.52 12.95
C GLU A 25 -20.24 1.17 11.96
N GLN A 26 -20.83 -0.03 12.09
CA GLN A 26 -21.99 -0.49 11.29
C GLN A 26 -21.74 -0.81 9.82
N LEU A 27 -20.51 -1.17 9.43
CA LEU A 27 -20.27 -1.80 8.13
C LEU A 27 -21.03 -3.13 8.02
N THR A 28 -21.64 -3.39 6.87
CA THR A 28 -22.17 -4.72 6.57
C THR A 28 -21.02 -5.71 6.38
N THR A 29 -21.28 -7.01 6.56
CA THR A 29 -20.26 -8.06 6.33
C THR A 29 -19.66 -7.96 4.93
N THR A 30 -20.48 -7.72 3.90
CA THR A 30 -20.00 -7.54 2.52
C THR A 30 -19.09 -6.33 2.37
N GLN A 31 -19.44 -5.18 2.97
CA GLN A 31 -18.58 -3.99 2.94
C GLN A 31 -17.24 -4.23 3.65
N GLN A 32 -17.25 -4.97 4.76
CA GLN A 32 -16.02 -5.35 5.46
C GLN A 32 -15.16 -6.27 4.58
N GLU A 33 -15.74 -7.29 3.97
CA GLU A 33 -15.04 -8.22 3.07
C GLU A 33 -14.42 -7.49 1.88
N ASP A 34 -15.16 -6.59 1.23
CA ASP A 34 -14.65 -5.75 0.14
C ASP A 34 -13.46 -4.91 0.61
N LEU A 35 -13.60 -4.20 1.74
CA LEU A 35 -12.52 -3.37 2.29
C LEU A 35 -11.28 -4.19 2.68
N TYR A 36 -11.45 -5.40 3.21
CA TYR A 36 -10.33 -6.29 3.49
C TYR A 36 -9.64 -6.77 2.20
N GLY A 37 -10.42 -7.05 1.16
CA GLY A 37 -9.89 -7.40 -0.17
C GLY A 37 -9.04 -6.28 -0.76
N GLU A 38 -9.56 -5.06 -0.75
CA GLU A 38 -8.86 -3.88 -1.25
C GLU A 38 -7.60 -3.55 -0.41
N LEU A 39 -7.70 -3.62 0.92
CA LEU A 39 -6.54 -3.44 1.79
C LEU A 39 -5.46 -4.50 1.55
N SER A 40 -5.86 -5.76 1.33
CA SER A 40 -4.92 -6.85 1.00
C SER A 40 -4.18 -6.60 -0.31
N ALA A 41 -4.88 -6.08 -1.34
CA ALA A 41 -4.26 -5.69 -2.60
C ALA A 41 -3.26 -4.54 -2.39
N SER A 42 -3.66 -3.51 -1.64
CA SER A 42 -2.81 -2.35 -1.33
C SER A 42 -1.54 -2.76 -0.57
N VAL A 43 -1.66 -3.62 0.45
CA VAL A 43 -0.51 -4.18 1.18
C VAL A 43 0.41 -4.99 0.27
N THR A 44 -0.15 -5.72 -0.70
CA THR A 44 0.64 -6.48 -1.68
C THR A 44 1.45 -5.55 -2.58
N HIS A 45 0.85 -4.45 -3.06
CA HIS A 45 1.56 -3.45 -3.84
C HIS A 45 2.67 -2.78 -3.04
N LEU A 46 2.39 -2.35 -1.80
CA LEU A 46 3.38 -1.77 -0.89
C LEU A 46 4.60 -2.68 -0.77
N ARG A 47 4.40 -3.98 -0.51
CA ARG A 47 5.50 -4.95 -0.39
C ARG A 47 6.36 -5.03 -1.64
N ILE A 48 5.74 -4.98 -2.84
CA ILE A 48 6.47 -5.03 -4.11
C ILE A 48 7.27 -3.74 -4.30
N GLN A 49 6.64 -2.58 -4.09
CA GLN A 49 7.25 -1.27 -4.27
C GLN A 49 8.41 -1.04 -3.28
N THR A 50 8.26 -1.45 -2.01
CA THR A 50 9.35 -1.34 -1.02
C THR A 50 10.54 -2.23 -1.39
N ALA A 51 10.30 -3.46 -1.85
CA ALA A 51 11.38 -4.34 -2.30
C ALA A 51 12.12 -3.78 -3.53
N GLN A 52 11.40 -3.15 -4.46
CA GLN A 52 12.01 -2.45 -5.59
C GLN A 52 12.83 -1.24 -5.13
N LEU A 53 12.35 -0.50 -4.13
CA LEU A 53 13.04 0.66 -3.58
C LEU A 53 14.34 0.26 -2.87
N GLU A 54 14.31 -0.82 -2.08
CA GLU A 54 15.50 -1.40 -1.44
C GLU A 54 16.56 -1.77 -2.48
N GLN A 55 16.20 -2.50 -3.53
CA GLN A 55 17.12 -2.83 -4.63
C GLN A 55 17.70 -1.58 -5.31
N ALA A 56 16.89 -0.52 -5.43
CA ALA A 56 17.34 0.71 -6.03
C ALA A 56 18.32 1.47 -5.12
N PHE A 57 18.12 1.44 -3.80
CA PHE A 57 19.06 1.96 -2.81
C PHE A 57 20.39 1.20 -2.82
N GLU A 58 20.35 -0.13 -2.85
CA GLU A 58 21.57 -0.95 -2.94
C GLU A 58 22.40 -0.62 -4.17
N LYS A 59 21.76 -0.48 -5.34
CA LYS A 59 22.44 -0.11 -6.58
C LYS A 59 23.10 1.27 -6.51
N MET A 60 22.51 2.22 -5.80
CA MET A 60 23.11 3.55 -5.61
C MET A 60 24.23 3.54 -4.57
N ALA A 61 24.18 2.66 -3.57
CA ALA A 61 25.21 2.53 -2.54
C ALA A 61 26.48 1.83 -3.06
N CYS A 62 26.37 0.97 -4.06
CA CYS A 62 27.48 0.28 -4.72
C CYS A 62 28.02 1.00 -5.97
N ALA A 63 27.48 2.18 -6.31
CA ALA A 63 27.85 2.97 -7.49
C ALA A 63 28.88 4.07 -7.17
#